data_AF-A0A6G1MML3-F1
#
_entry.id   AF-A0A6G1MML3-F1
#
_cell.length_a   1.000
_cell.length_b   1.000
_cell.length_c   1.000
_cell.angle_alpha   90.00
_cell.angle_beta   90.00
_cell.angle_gamma   90.00
#
_symmetry.space_group_name_H-M   'P 1'
#
loop_
_entity.id
_entity.type
_entity.pdbx_description
1 polymer ?
#
loop_
_entity_poly.entity_id
_entity_poly.type
_entity_poly.pdbx_seq_one_letter_code
_entity_poly.pdbx_strand_id
1 'polypeptide(L)'
;MLSTLKTSSFFVLVACAAAMASPISSTDQEPNLESRADRGSYTVSGLGARKQTILGAGGNTLDIAIAMLETERMETNYAYGDNKSYDAANFGLFKQNWGMLRVCGQRGGFIGQSESQWNNGARLK
;
A
#
# COMPACT_ATOMS: atom_id res chain seq x y z
N MET A 1 34.22 57.51 -21.55
CA MET A 1 35.21 56.75 -22.34
C MET A 1 35.24 55.33 -21.77
N LEU A 2 34.80 54.31 -22.50
CA LEU A 2 35.59 53.54 -23.50
C LEU A 2 36.87 52.99 -22.85
N SER A 3 36.88 51.71 -22.43
CA SER A 3 37.18 50.46 -23.21
C SER A 3 38.66 50.04 -22.99
N THR A 4 39.14 48.78 -23.01
CA THR A 4 38.72 47.44 -23.51
C THR A 4 39.67 46.37 -22.85
N LEU A 5 39.57 45.02 -22.87
CA LEU A 5 38.67 43.98 -23.44
C LEU A 5 38.88 42.61 -22.68
N LYS A 6 37.91 41.68 -22.75
CA LYS A 6 37.93 40.19 -22.52
C LYS A 6 39.13 39.45 -21.88
N THR A 7 38.83 38.60 -20.90
CA THR A 7 39.01 37.11 -20.88
C THR A 7 38.11 36.54 -19.78
N SER A 8 37.12 35.65 -19.98
CA SER A 8 37.06 34.34 -20.68
C SER A 8 37.67 33.16 -19.89
N SER A 9 37.05 32.78 -18.76
CA SER A 9 37.32 31.52 -18.04
C SER A 9 36.12 30.56 -18.17
N PHE A 10 36.20 29.63 -19.12
CA PHE A 10 35.16 28.65 -19.42
C PHE A 10 35.51 27.30 -18.77
N PHE A 11 35.43 27.21 -17.44
CA PHE A 11 35.64 25.96 -16.69
C PHE A 11 34.86 25.96 -15.37
N VAL A 12 33.73 25.24 -15.35
CA VAL A 12 33.09 24.72 -14.13
C VAL A 12 33.06 23.20 -14.29
N LEU A 13 33.53 22.47 -13.29
CA LEU A 13 33.79 21.03 -13.41
C LEU A 13 32.50 20.23 -13.65
N VAL A 14 32.50 19.43 -14.71
CA VAL A 14 31.61 18.26 -14.83
C VAL A 14 32.16 17.19 -13.90
N ALA A 15 31.60 17.12 -12.69
CA ALA A 15 31.98 16.14 -11.67
C ALA A 15 31.36 14.75 -11.96
N CYS A 16 31.86 14.06 -12.99
CA CYS A 16 31.54 12.65 -13.27
C CYS A 16 32.16 11.72 -12.21
N ALA A 17 31.60 11.72 -11.00
CA ALA A 17 31.88 10.71 -9.99
C ALA A 17 31.14 9.41 -10.35
N ALA A 18 31.85 8.43 -10.91
CA ALA A 18 31.27 7.15 -11.28
C ALA A 18 30.80 6.37 -10.03
N ALA A 19 29.48 6.23 -9.90
CA ALA A 19 28.90 5.26 -8.96
C ALA A 19 29.21 3.85 -9.48
N MET A 20 30.19 3.18 -8.86
CA MET A 20 30.59 1.84 -9.26
C MET A 20 29.45 0.86 -8.99
N ALA A 21 28.80 0.39 -10.06
CA ALA A 21 27.82 -0.68 -9.98
C ALA A 21 28.54 -2.00 -9.64
N SER A 22 28.58 -2.36 -8.36
CA SER A 22 29.05 -3.68 -7.93
C SER A 22 28.23 -4.76 -8.66
N PRO A 23 28.87 -5.72 -9.35
CA PRO A 23 28.13 -6.82 -9.93
C PRO A 23 27.49 -7.62 -8.81
N ILE A 24 26.15 -7.72 -8.83
CA ILE A 24 25.44 -8.69 -8.00
C ILE A 24 25.92 -10.07 -8.45
N SER A 25 26.43 -10.87 -7.51
CA SER A 25 26.82 -12.25 -7.79
C SER A 25 25.57 -13.05 -8.11
N SER A 26 25.32 -13.26 -9.41
CA SER A 26 24.25 -14.13 -9.89
C SER A 26 24.65 -15.59 -9.68
N THR A 27 24.53 -16.06 -8.45
CA THR A 27 24.33 -17.48 -8.20
C THR A 27 22.93 -17.81 -8.72
N ASP A 28 22.86 -18.34 -9.94
CA ASP A 28 21.64 -18.51 -10.73
C ASP A 28 20.69 -19.57 -10.17
N GLN A 29 20.09 -19.25 -9.02
CA GLN A 29 18.89 -19.90 -8.52
C GLN A 29 17.73 -18.95 -8.76
N GLU A 30 17.36 -18.81 -10.05
CA GLU A 30 16.11 -18.19 -10.50
C GLU A 30 14.97 -18.68 -9.58
N PRO A 31 14.29 -17.77 -8.86
CA PRO A 31 13.23 -18.19 -7.94
C PRO A 31 12.13 -18.85 -8.76
N ASN A 32 11.67 -20.05 -8.41
CA ASN A 32 10.66 -20.75 -9.23
C ASN A 32 9.38 -19.88 -9.37
N LEU A 33 9.25 -19.22 -10.52
CA LEU A 33 8.15 -18.32 -10.82
C LEU A 33 6.90 -19.06 -11.31
N GLU A 34 6.97 -20.36 -11.58
CA GLU A 34 5.80 -21.18 -11.94
C GLU A 34 4.78 -21.17 -10.78
N SER A 35 5.28 -21.29 -9.54
CA SER A 35 4.51 -21.10 -8.30
C SER A 35 3.93 -19.68 -8.11
N ARG A 36 4.23 -18.75 -9.02
CA ARG A 36 3.86 -17.33 -8.97
C ARG A 36 3.41 -16.78 -10.34
N ALA A 37 3.00 -17.65 -11.27
CA ALA A 37 2.51 -17.25 -12.60
C ALA A 37 1.05 -16.75 -12.61
N ASP A 38 0.31 -17.00 -11.52
CA ASP A 38 -1.08 -16.63 -11.25
C ASP A 38 -1.29 -15.16 -10.82
N ARG A 39 -0.24 -14.33 -10.87
CA ARG A 39 -0.22 -12.97 -10.30
C ARG A 39 0.55 -11.98 -11.19
N GLY A 40 0.08 -10.74 -11.23
CA GLY A 40 0.65 -9.68 -12.09
C GLY A 40 0.25 -8.28 -11.62
N SER A 41 0.33 -7.28 -12.52
CA SER A 41 -0.01 -5.88 -12.22
C SER A 41 -0.67 -5.17 -13.40
N TYR A 42 -1.54 -4.22 -13.09
CA TYR A 42 -2.25 -3.37 -14.06
C TYR A 42 -2.58 -2.00 -13.44
N THR A 43 -2.97 -1.03 -14.27
CA THR A 43 -3.22 0.36 -13.84
C THR A 43 -4.68 0.58 -13.50
N VAL A 44 -4.97 0.79 -12.21
CA VAL A 44 -6.31 1.19 -11.71
C VAL A 44 -6.38 2.71 -11.61
N SER A 45 -7.27 3.34 -12.39
CA SER A 45 -7.41 4.81 -12.38
C SER A 45 -7.88 5.32 -11.01
N GLY A 46 -7.20 6.37 -10.52
CA GLY A 46 -7.41 6.98 -9.20
C GLY A 46 -6.71 6.28 -8.02
N LEU A 47 -6.24 5.03 -8.17
CA LEU A 47 -5.71 4.24 -7.05
C LEU A 47 -4.47 4.87 -6.39
N GLY A 48 -3.66 5.64 -7.13
CA GLY A 48 -2.53 6.40 -6.57
C GLY A 48 -2.96 7.42 -5.52
N ALA A 49 -4.04 8.16 -5.76
CA ALA A 49 -4.59 9.11 -4.79
C ALA A 49 -5.19 8.38 -3.57
N ARG A 50 -5.89 7.27 -3.79
CA ARG A 50 -6.46 6.44 -2.71
C ARG A 50 -5.38 5.85 -1.79
N LYS A 51 -4.25 5.41 -2.34
CA LYS A 51 -3.06 4.99 -1.57
C LYS A 51 -2.53 6.13 -0.70
N GLN A 52 -2.47 7.37 -1.20
CA GLN A 52 -2.08 8.53 -0.40
C GLN A 52 -3.10 8.85 0.71
N THR A 53 -4.41 8.63 0.49
CA THR A 53 -5.42 8.75 1.57
C THR A 53 -5.16 7.74 2.70
N ILE A 54 -4.74 6.51 2.38
CA ILE A 54 -4.44 5.46 3.36
C ILE A 54 -3.18 5.84 4.18
N LEU A 55 -2.12 6.32 3.53
CA LEU A 55 -0.93 6.83 4.21
C LEU A 55 -1.27 8.03 5.12
N GLY A 56 -2.06 8.98 4.62
CA GLY A 56 -2.52 10.15 5.38
C GLY A 56 -3.41 9.81 6.59
N ALA A 57 -4.08 8.66 6.57
CA ALA A 57 -4.82 8.12 7.71
C ALA A 57 -3.94 7.38 8.74
N GLY A 58 -2.62 7.34 8.53
CA GLY A 58 -1.66 6.64 9.39
C GLY A 58 -1.44 5.17 9.03
N GLY A 59 -1.88 4.72 7.85
CA GLY A 59 -1.53 3.41 7.30
C GLY A 59 -0.11 3.37 6.74
N ASN A 60 0.44 2.17 6.59
CA ASN A 60 1.78 1.91 6.08
C ASN A 60 1.78 1.03 4.80
N THR A 61 2.95 0.62 4.33
CA THR A 61 3.10 -0.18 3.09
C THR A 61 2.54 -1.60 3.20
N LEU A 62 2.55 -2.22 4.38
CA LEU A 62 1.91 -3.52 4.63
C LEU A 62 0.38 -3.39 4.63
N ASP A 63 -0.16 -2.32 5.23
CA ASP A 63 -1.61 -2.05 5.18
C ASP A 63 -2.08 -1.88 3.73
N ILE A 64 -1.32 -1.15 2.91
CA ILE A 64 -1.57 -0.99 1.47
C ILE A 64 -1.47 -2.32 0.73
N ALA A 65 -0.53 -3.20 1.08
CA ALA A 65 -0.40 -4.53 0.46
C ALA A 65 -1.61 -5.43 0.77
N ILE A 66 -2.07 -5.44 2.04
CA ILE A 66 -3.27 -6.17 2.46
C ILE A 66 -4.51 -5.60 1.73
N ALA A 67 -4.70 -4.28 1.76
CA ALA A 67 -5.82 -3.61 1.10
C ALA A 67 -5.89 -3.87 -0.42
N MET A 68 -4.73 -4.07 -1.08
CA MET A 68 -4.63 -4.37 -2.51
C MET A 68 -5.06 -5.80 -2.85
N LEU A 69 -4.88 -6.74 -1.91
CA LEU A 69 -5.33 -8.12 -2.06
C LEU A 69 -6.85 -8.25 -1.87
N GLU A 70 -7.41 -7.45 -0.95
CA GLU A 70 -8.85 -7.51 -0.60
C GLU A 70 -9.78 -6.82 -1.62
N THR A 71 -9.36 -5.71 -2.23
CA THR A 71 -10.13 -5.02 -3.29
C THR A 71 -9.23 -4.26 -4.29
N GLU A 72 -9.55 -4.35 -5.59
CA GLU A 72 -8.87 -3.62 -6.67
C GLU A 72 -8.70 -2.12 -6.37
N ARG A 73 -9.77 -1.50 -5.88
CA ARG A 73 -9.86 -0.04 -5.70
C ARG A 73 -9.52 0.45 -4.30
N MET A 74 -9.27 -0.44 -3.35
CA MET A 74 -9.11 -0.10 -1.93
C MET A 74 -10.37 0.61 -1.35
N GLU A 75 -11.54 0.06 -1.66
CA GLU A 75 -12.87 0.64 -1.38
C GLU A 75 -13.74 -0.33 -0.55
N THR A 76 -14.76 0.19 0.12
CA THR A 76 -15.63 -0.55 1.07
C THR A 76 -17.03 -0.85 0.51
N ASN A 77 -17.20 -0.66 -0.80
CA ASN A 77 -18.43 -0.84 -1.57
C ASN A 77 -18.76 -2.30 -1.94
N TYR A 78 -17.95 -3.28 -1.50
CA TYR A 78 -18.32 -4.69 -1.56
C TYR A 78 -19.59 -5.00 -0.74
N ALA A 79 -20.23 -6.13 -1.04
CA ALA A 79 -21.49 -6.56 -0.43
C ALA A 79 -21.44 -6.52 1.12
N TYR A 80 -22.57 -6.29 1.79
CA TYR A 80 -22.57 -6.12 3.24
C TYR A 80 -22.07 -7.38 3.96
N GLY A 81 -21.17 -7.21 4.94
CA GLY A 81 -20.45 -8.30 5.59
C GLY A 81 -19.58 -9.17 4.66
N ASP A 82 -19.37 -8.75 3.40
CA ASP A 82 -18.85 -9.60 2.30
C ASP A 82 -19.67 -10.89 2.14
N ASN A 83 -21.00 -10.76 2.18
CA ASN A 83 -21.99 -11.84 2.19
C ASN A 83 -21.88 -12.84 3.36
N LYS A 84 -21.25 -12.43 4.47
CA LYS A 84 -21.12 -13.20 5.71
C LYS A 84 -21.75 -12.44 6.87
N SER A 85 -22.14 -13.18 7.91
CA SER A 85 -22.81 -12.67 9.12
C SER A 85 -22.02 -13.10 10.37
N TYR A 86 -22.37 -12.53 11.53
CA TYR A 86 -21.79 -12.91 12.82
C TYR A 86 -20.27 -12.76 12.82
N ASP A 87 -19.52 -13.61 13.53
CA ASP A 87 -18.05 -13.51 13.63
C ASP A 87 -17.33 -13.57 12.27
N ALA A 88 -17.95 -14.15 11.24
CA ALA A 88 -17.41 -14.22 9.89
C ALA A 88 -17.63 -12.94 9.05
N ALA A 89 -18.50 -12.01 9.48
CA ALA A 89 -18.81 -10.80 8.72
C ALA A 89 -17.60 -9.89 8.54
N ASN A 90 -17.26 -9.55 7.31
CA ASN A 90 -16.08 -8.76 6.98
C ASN A 90 -16.39 -7.25 6.87
N PHE A 91 -15.51 -6.42 7.44
CA PHE A 91 -15.69 -4.96 7.49
C PHE A 91 -14.43 -4.16 7.13
N GLY A 92 -14.69 -2.94 6.66
CA GLY A 92 -13.68 -1.95 6.30
C GLY A 92 -12.74 -2.34 5.16
N LEU A 93 -11.67 -1.56 5.01
CA LEU A 93 -10.73 -1.65 3.90
C LEU A 93 -10.05 -3.02 3.77
N PHE A 94 -9.77 -3.67 4.89
CA PHE A 94 -8.98 -4.91 4.98
C PHE A 94 -9.86 -6.15 5.18
N LYS A 95 -11.17 -6.04 4.93
CA LYS A 95 -12.17 -7.10 5.18
C LYS A 95 -12.01 -7.82 6.54
N GLN A 96 -11.67 -7.09 7.61
CA GLN A 96 -11.47 -7.70 8.93
C GLN A 96 -12.77 -8.34 9.42
N ASN A 97 -12.71 -9.60 9.82
CA ASN A 97 -13.87 -10.34 10.32
C ASN A 97 -14.26 -9.87 11.73
N TRP A 98 -15.55 -9.96 12.06
CA TRP A 98 -16.06 -9.51 13.35
C TRP A 98 -15.45 -10.25 14.55
N GLY A 99 -15.14 -11.54 14.43
CA GLY A 99 -14.49 -12.32 15.49
C GLY A 99 -13.15 -11.72 15.93
N MET A 100 -12.33 -11.28 14.97
CA MET A 100 -11.10 -10.52 15.27
C MET A 100 -11.39 -9.12 15.80
N LEU A 101 -12.37 -8.40 15.25
CA LEU A 101 -12.70 -7.05 15.70
C LEU A 101 -13.19 -7.04 17.16
N ARG A 102 -14.06 -7.96 17.57
CA ARG A 102 -14.61 -8.00 18.93
C ARG A 102 -13.64 -8.51 20.01
N VAL A 103 -12.46 -8.99 19.61
CA VAL A 103 -11.38 -9.44 20.51
C VAL A 103 -10.21 -8.46 20.51
N CYS A 104 -9.82 -7.93 19.36
CA CYS A 104 -8.60 -7.11 19.20
C CYS A 104 -8.87 -5.63 18.83
N GLY A 105 -10.09 -5.26 18.46
CA GLY A 105 -10.45 -3.96 17.87
C GLY A 105 -10.54 -2.78 18.83
N GLN A 106 -9.52 -2.57 19.68
CA GLN A 106 -9.51 -1.55 20.74
C GLN A 106 -9.81 -0.14 20.22
N ARG A 107 -9.13 0.30 19.14
CA ARG A 107 -9.30 1.64 18.54
C ARG A 107 -10.72 1.88 17.98
N GLY A 108 -11.46 0.81 17.67
CA GLY A 108 -12.86 0.90 17.25
C GLY A 108 -13.85 0.87 18.42
N GLY A 109 -13.43 0.49 19.63
CA GLY A 109 -14.32 0.22 20.76
C GLY A 109 -15.09 -1.10 20.64
N PHE A 110 -14.53 -2.09 19.93
CA PHE A 110 -15.20 -3.37 19.66
C PHE A 110 -14.91 -4.46 20.69
N ILE A 111 -13.83 -4.34 21.48
CA ILE A 111 -13.40 -5.37 22.44
C ILE A 111 -14.51 -5.65 23.46
N GLY A 112 -14.86 -6.92 23.63
CA GLY A 112 -15.87 -7.39 24.58
C GLY A 112 -17.31 -7.36 24.06
N GLN A 113 -17.54 -6.93 22.82
CA GLN A 113 -18.86 -7.04 22.18
C GLN A 113 -19.19 -8.49 21.80
N SER A 114 -20.48 -8.81 21.70
CA SER A 114 -20.96 -10.15 21.35
C SER A 114 -20.86 -10.43 19.85
N GLU A 115 -20.89 -11.71 19.48
CA GLU A 115 -21.06 -12.15 18.08
C GLU A 115 -22.33 -11.55 17.43
N SER A 116 -23.44 -11.48 18.18
CA SER A 116 -24.70 -10.90 17.71
C SER A 116 -24.62 -9.39 17.43
N GLN A 117 -23.62 -8.68 17.96
CA GLN A 117 -23.39 -7.25 17.72
C GLN A 117 -22.60 -6.97 16.41
N TRP A 118 -22.36 -7.97 15.56
CA TRP A 118 -21.54 -7.86 14.34
C TRP A 118 -21.79 -6.66 13.43
N ASN A 119 -23.05 -6.21 13.33
CA ASN A 119 -23.42 -5.00 12.58
C ASN A 119 -22.68 -3.73 13.03
N ASN A 120 -22.19 -3.67 14.28
CA ASN A 120 -21.38 -2.55 14.78
C ASN A 120 -20.04 -2.39 14.03
N GLY A 121 -19.53 -3.45 13.41
CA GLY A 121 -18.36 -3.40 12.52
C GLY A 121 -18.55 -2.50 11.29
N ALA A 122 -19.79 -2.20 10.90
CA ALA A 122 -20.11 -1.28 9.80
C ALA A 122 -19.56 0.14 10.01
N ARG A 123 -19.20 0.51 11.24
CA ARG A 123 -18.47 1.75 11.58
C ARG A 123 -17.07 1.87 10.94
N LEU A 124 -16.60 0.82 10.25
CA LEU A 124 -15.34 0.81 9.49
C LEU A 124 -15.51 0.93 7.96
N LYS A 125 -16.75 1.01 7.43
CA LYS A 125 -16.98 1.21 5.99
C LYS A 125 -16.62 2.63 5.54
#